data_AF-A0A6A5VA25-F1
#
_entry.id   AF-A0A6A5VA25-F1
#
_cell.length_a   1.000
_cell.length_b   1.000
_cell.length_c   1.000
_cell.angle_alpha   90.00
_cell.angle_beta   90.00
_cell.angle_gamma   90.00
#
_symmetry.space_group_name_H-M   'P 1'
#
loop_
_entity.id
_entity.type
_entity.pdbx_description
1 polymer ?
#
loop_
_entity_poly.entity_id
_entity_poly.type
_entity_poly.pdbx_seq_one_letter_code
_entity_poly.pdbx_strand_id
1 'polypeptide(L)'
;MLVTTGVKSLQVGIKHKLMGVDADLRFVGIYPAMDTQACEKGWFCPYLFASARTPSVPRANDFGICQFFGPFLGGDYLLAHKLLAESTHTLALCDPTPTTDIGTNRLVVLFTGISPYRANMWSTSRRPGCGTIIFHLLSGCPALVLPVTSRAPICAWSPWTLSQMRAAQNALDPSQGIGGGYHPEWHHEQLCEYLDTLVSVPHLKHTVREHYVDVLGRMVSLVINGALALEKCRPVLGKLDPERAGVVMFRY
;
A
#
# COMPACT_ATOMS: atom_id res chain seq x y z
N MET A 1 11.48 -6.87 17.74
CA MET A 1 11.43 -5.74 16.78
C MET A 1 11.80 -6.29 15.42
N LEU A 2 10.95 -6.12 14.39
CA LEU A 2 11.30 -6.51 13.02
C LEU A 2 12.31 -5.49 12.47
N VAL A 3 13.36 -5.97 11.81
CA VAL A 3 14.42 -5.12 11.24
C VAL A 3 14.61 -5.53 9.79
N THR A 4 14.63 -4.55 8.88
CA THR A 4 14.90 -4.80 7.46
C THR A 4 16.38 -5.09 7.27
N THR A 5 16.67 -6.32 6.93
CA THR A 5 18.02 -6.83 6.61
C THR A 5 18.24 -7.02 5.12
N GLY A 6 17.18 -7.01 4.32
CA GLY A 6 17.23 -7.18 2.87
C GLY A 6 16.05 -6.53 2.16
N VAL A 7 16.28 -6.21 0.88
CA VAL A 7 15.25 -5.70 -0.02
C VAL A 7 15.14 -6.62 -1.22
N LYS A 8 13.94 -7.15 -1.45
CA LYS A 8 13.63 -7.95 -2.64
C LYS A 8 12.94 -7.07 -3.67
N SER A 9 13.55 -6.93 -4.84
CA SER A 9 13.03 -6.10 -5.93
C SER A 9 12.42 -6.97 -7.03
N LEU A 10 11.17 -6.69 -7.38
CA LEU A 10 10.40 -7.43 -8.39
C LEU A 10 10.09 -6.51 -9.55
N GLN A 11 10.68 -6.78 -10.71
CA GLN A 11 10.29 -6.09 -11.95
C GLN A 11 8.99 -6.71 -12.47
N VAL A 12 7.91 -5.93 -12.46
CA VAL A 12 6.57 -6.35 -12.86
C VAL A 12 6.21 -5.73 -14.19
N GLY A 13 5.85 -6.59 -15.16
CA GLY A 13 5.25 -6.18 -16.43
C GLY A 13 3.73 -6.29 -16.38
N ILE A 14 3.00 -5.19 -16.58
CA ILE A 14 1.53 -5.14 -16.53
C ILE A 14 1.00 -5.05 -17.96
N LYS A 15 0.64 -6.17 -18.57
CA LYS A 15 0.03 -6.17 -19.91
C LYS A 15 -1.42 -5.68 -19.83
N HIS A 16 -1.80 -4.75 -20.69
CA HIS A 16 -3.17 -4.24 -20.77
C HIS A 16 -3.52 -3.80 -22.19
N LYS A 17 -4.81 -3.74 -22.50
CA LYS A 17 -5.34 -3.13 -23.73
C LYS A 17 -5.99 -1.76 -23.49
N LEU A 18 -5.92 -1.26 -22.25
CA LEU A 18 -6.49 0.03 -21.87
C LEU A 18 -5.77 1.19 -22.57
N MET A 19 -6.55 2.21 -22.94
CA MET A 19 -6.09 3.41 -23.63
C MET A 19 -6.48 4.65 -22.82
N GLY A 20 -5.81 4.87 -21.69
CA GLY A 20 -6.02 6.08 -20.86
C GLY A 20 -7.43 6.17 -20.28
N VAL A 21 -7.94 5.05 -19.78
CA VAL A 21 -9.27 4.97 -19.17
C VAL A 21 -9.20 5.53 -17.74
N ASP A 22 -10.21 6.28 -17.32
CA ASP A 22 -10.27 6.81 -15.96
C ASP A 22 -10.35 5.68 -14.92
N ALA A 23 -9.60 5.86 -13.84
CA ALA A 23 -9.67 5.00 -12.67
C ALA A 23 -10.89 5.39 -11.82
N ASP A 24 -11.74 4.42 -11.46
CA ASP A 24 -12.79 4.58 -10.44
C ASP A 24 -12.10 4.66 -9.07
N LEU A 25 -11.69 5.88 -8.71
CA LEU A 25 -11.11 6.20 -7.41
C LEU A 25 -12.18 6.70 -6.45
N ARG A 26 -12.14 6.18 -5.23
CA ARG A 26 -13.00 6.61 -4.12
C ARG A 26 -12.16 6.87 -2.89
N PHE A 27 -12.52 7.87 -2.12
CA PHE A 27 -11.72 8.35 -1.00
C PHE A 27 -12.47 8.12 0.31
N VAL A 28 -11.76 7.65 1.34
CA VAL A 28 -12.27 7.45 2.71
C VAL A 28 -11.54 8.41 3.63
N GLY A 29 -12.24 8.92 4.64
CA GLY A 29 -11.68 9.89 5.59
C GLY A 29 -11.26 11.18 4.89
N ILE A 30 -12.19 11.81 4.15
CA ILE A 30 -11.93 13.01 3.36
C ILE A 30 -11.91 14.23 4.28
N TYR A 31 -10.87 15.06 4.17
CA TYR A 31 -10.75 16.32 4.90
C TYR A 31 -10.15 17.42 3.99
N PRO A 32 -10.34 18.72 4.31
CA PRO A 32 -9.78 19.80 3.51
C PRO A 32 -8.25 19.68 3.39
N ALA A 33 -7.73 19.90 2.18
CA ALA A 33 -6.30 19.83 1.94
C ALA A 33 -5.56 20.98 2.63
N MET A 34 -4.46 20.66 3.30
CA MET A 34 -3.57 21.67 3.90
C MET A 34 -2.87 22.51 2.82
N ASP A 35 -2.51 21.88 1.70
CA ASP A 35 -1.93 22.53 0.54
C ASP A 35 -2.64 22.06 -0.74
N THR A 36 -3.42 22.97 -1.34
CA THR A 36 -4.16 22.71 -2.58
C THR A 36 -3.30 22.81 -3.84
N GLN A 37 -2.09 23.37 -3.73
CA GLN A 37 -1.12 23.51 -4.81
C GLN A 37 -0.12 22.36 -4.84
N ALA A 38 -0.05 21.55 -3.77
CA ALA A 38 0.74 20.33 -3.74
C ALA A 38 0.36 19.41 -4.92
N CYS A 39 1.34 19.19 -5.80
CA CYS A 39 1.17 18.32 -6.98
C CYS A 39 1.24 16.83 -6.63
N GLU A 40 1.66 16.50 -5.41
CA GLU A 40 1.92 15.14 -4.97
C GLU A 40 0.77 14.61 -4.10
N LYS A 41 -0.26 14.06 -4.75
CA LYS A 41 -1.28 13.26 -4.07
C LYS A 41 -1.35 11.86 -4.67
N GLY A 42 -1.36 10.86 -3.79
CA GLY A 42 -1.47 9.47 -4.17
C GLY A 42 -0.17 8.91 -4.74
N TRP A 43 0.74 8.52 -3.84
CA TRP A 43 2.00 7.87 -4.18
C TRP A 43 1.84 6.62 -5.07
N PHE A 44 0.66 6.00 -5.05
CA PHE A 44 0.30 4.83 -5.84
C PHE A 44 -0.16 5.17 -7.28
N CYS A 45 -0.36 6.45 -7.59
CA CYS A 45 -0.71 6.93 -8.94
C CYS A 45 0.24 6.44 -10.05
N PRO A 46 1.57 6.29 -9.86
CA PRO A 46 2.43 5.75 -10.92
C PRO A 46 2.11 4.30 -11.30
N TYR A 47 1.55 3.49 -10.38
CA TYR A 47 1.05 2.16 -10.71
C TYR A 47 -0.15 2.25 -11.66
N LEU A 48 -1.12 3.12 -11.35
CA LEU A 48 -2.29 3.36 -12.21
C LEU A 48 -1.85 3.91 -13.57
N PHE A 49 -0.94 4.88 -13.58
CA PHE A 49 -0.35 5.43 -14.79
C PHE A 49 0.33 4.35 -15.66
N ALA A 50 1.19 3.51 -15.05
CA ALA A 50 1.89 2.43 -15.75
C ALA A 50 0.91 1.41 -16.36
N SER A 51 -0.24 1.22 -15.73
CA SER A 51 -1.30 0.32 -16.19
C SER A 51 -2.37 1.01 -17.08
N ALA A 52 -2.07 2.22 -17.57
CA ALA A 52 -2.93 3.05 -18.41
C ALA A 52 -4.32 3.35 -17.82
N ARG A 53 -4.37 3.47 -16.50
CA ARG A 53 -5.52 3.92 -15.71
C ARG A 53 -5.23 5.33 -15.22
N THR A 54 -6.04 6.30 -15.62
CA THR A 54 -5.82 7.71 -15.30
C THR A 54 -6.38 8.00 -13.91
N PRO A 55 -5.55 8.31 -12.90
CA PRO A 55 -6.04 8.69 -11.58
C PRO A 55 -6.59 10.12 -11.61
N SER A 56 -7.74 10.34 -10.97
CA SER A 56 -8.28 11.68 -10.70
C SER A 56 -8.37 11.89 -9.20
N VAL A 57 -7.44 12.67 -8.65
CA VAL A 57 -7.35 12.95 -7.21
C VAL A 57 -7.69 14.42 -6.96
N PRO A 58 -8.73 14.73 -6.15
CA PRO A 58 -9.11 16.11 -5.85
C PRO A 58 -7.98 16.88 -5.16
N ARG A 59 -7.69 18.09 -5.64
CA ARG A 59 -6.69 18.97 -4.99
C ARG A 59 -7.21 19.61 -3.70
N ALA A 60 -8.51 19.90 -3.65
CA ALA A 60 -9.14 20.57 -2.52
C ALA A 60 -9.21 19.73 -1.25
N ASN A 61 -9.09 18.40 -1.37
CA ASN A 61 -9.24 17.46 -0.26
C ASN A 61 -8.03 16.54 -0.14
N ASP A 62 -7.70 16.19 1.09
CA ASP A 62 -6.89 15.04 1.45
C ASP A 62 -7.80 13.89 1.91
N PHE A 63 -7.23 12.70 2.10
CA PHE A 63 -7.98 11.48 2.37
C PHE A 63 -7.17 10.53 3.23
N GLY A 64 -7.81 9.74 4.09
CA GLY A 64 -7.14 8.68 4.86
C GLY A 64 -6.79 7.47 4.01
N ILE A 65 -7.66 7.07 3.07
CA ILE A 65 -7.43 5.95 2.15
C ILE A 65 -8.00 6.28 0.78
N CYS A 66 -7.24 5.98 -0.29
CA CYS A 66 -7.78 5.95 -1.64
C CYS A 66 -8.00 4.52 -2.09
N GLN A 67 -9.16 4.27 -2.68
CA GLN A 67 -9.64 2.98 -3.13
C GLN A 67 -9.79 3.00 -4.65
N PHE A 68 -9.49 1.89 -5.30
CA PHE A 68 -9.60 1.72 -6.75
C PHE A 68 -10.52 0.54 -7.09
N PHE A 69 -11.61 0.81 -7.80
CA PHE A 69 -12.64 -0.19 -8.12
C PHE A 69 -12.63 -0.64 -9.58
N GLY A 70 -11.93 0.05 -10.47
CA GLY A 70 -11.80 -0.37 -11.86
C GLY A 70 -11.21 0.69 -12.77
N PRO A 71 -10.82 0.32 -14.00
CA PRO A 71 -11.02 -0.99 -14.63
C PRO A 71 -10.09 -2.09 -14.10
N PHE A 72 -10.65 -3.29 -13.89
CA PHE A 72 -9.88 -4.46 -13.45
C PHE A 72 -9.00 -5.01 -14.56
N LEU A 73 -7.76 -5.34 -14.21
CA LEU A 73 -6.85 -6.11 -15.05
C LEU A 73 -6.67 -7.49 -14.43
N GLY A 74 -6.66 -8.55 -15.25
CA GLY A 74 -6.35 -9.90 -14.74
C GLY A 74 -4.98 -9.99 -14.05
N GLY A 75 -4.07 -9.06 -14.36
CA GLY A 75 -2.77 -8.92 -13.68
C GLY A 75 -2.84 -8.38 -12.26
N ASP A 76 -3.94 -7.72 -11.83
CA ASP A 76 -4.04 -7.14 -10.48
C ASP A 76 -4.02 -8.25 -9.40
N TYR A 77 -4.76 -9.35 -9.62
CA TYR A 77 -4.74 -10.51 -8.70
C TYR A 77 -3.39 -11.24 -8.73
N LEU A 78 -2.84 -11.46 -9.93
CA LEU A 78 -1.53 -12.10 -10.07
C LEU A 78 -0.42 -11.30 -9.39
N LEU A 79 -0.51 -9.98 -9.42
CA LEU A 79 0.41 -9.11 -8.70
C LEU A 79 0.29 -9.32 -7.19
N ALA A 80 -0.93 -9.32 -6.64
CA ALA A 80 -1.16 -9.60 -5.22
C ALA A 80 -0.57 -10.96 -4.79
N HIS A 81 -0.82 -12.01 -5.59
CA HIS A 81 -0.26 -13.35 -5.33
C HIS A 81 1.26 -13.32 -5.31
N LYS A 82 1.87 -12.62 -6.28
CA LYS A 82 3.32 -12.54 -6.39
C LYS A 82 3.93 -11.73 -5.26
N LEU A 83 3.34 -10.60 -4.88
CA LEU A 83 3.81 -9.79 -3.75
C LEU A 83 3.72 -10.58 -2.44
N LEU A 84 2.65 -11.34 -2.24
CA LEU A 84 2.49 -12.18 -1.07
C LEU A 84 3.51 -13.33 -1.03
N ALA A 85 3.65 -14.07 -2.14
CA ALA A 85 4.58 -15.20 -2.23
C ALA A 85 6.05 -14.78 -2.03
N GLU A 86 6.38 -13.53 -2.34
CA GLU A 86 7.73 -12.98 -2.21
C GLU A 86 7.95 -12.20 -0.90
N SER A 87 6.90 -12.05 -0.09
CA SER A 87 6.96 -11.41 1.23
C SER A 87 7.61 -12.35 2.24
N THR A 88 8.60 -11.85 3.00
CA THR A 88 9.38 -12.65 3.96
C THR A 88 8.54 -13.15 5.13
N HIS A 89 7.61 -12.32 5.60
CA HIS A 89 6.76 -12.62 6.74
C HIS A 89 5.31 -12.35 6.37
N THR A 90 4.42 -13.29 6.67
CA THR A 90 2.98 -13.16 6.43
C THR A 90 2.22 -13.33 7.75
N LEU A 91 1.41 -12.33 8.08
CA LEU A 91 0.47 -12.34 9.19
C LEU A 91 -0.92 -12.57 8.59
N ALA A 92 -1.55 -13.71 8.84
CA ALA A 92 -2.79 -14.08 8.15
C ALA A 92 -3.96 -14.37 9.10
N LEU A 93 -5.05 -13.62 8.93
CA LEU A 93 -6.33 -13.81 9.64
C LEU A 93 -7.22 -14.89 9.02
N CYS A 94 -6.92 -15.33 7.80
CA CYS A 94 -7.52 -16.48 7.10
C CYS A 94 -6.40 -17.34 6.49
N ASP A 95 -6.73 -18.39 5.73
CA ASP A 95 -5.73 -19.10 4.90
C ASP A 95 -5.24 -18.13 3.80
N PRO A 96 -3.95 -17.76 3.75
CA PRO A 96 -3.44 -16.81 2.75
C PRO A 96 -3.21 -17.42 1.36
N THR A 97 -3.39 -18.73 1.19
CA THR A 97 -3.09 -19.44 -0.06
C THR A 97 -4.07 -19.01 -1.16
N PRO A 98 -3.59 -18.42 -2.28
CA PRO A 98 -4.48 -17.92 -3.33
C PRO A 98 -5.33 -18.98 -4.02
N THR A 99 -4.90 -20.25 -3.99
CA THR A 99 -5.62 -21.38 -4.60
C THR A 99 -6.66 -22.00 -3.66
N THR A 100 -6.64 -21.69 -2.37
CA THR A 100 -7.65 -22.19 -1.43
C THR A 100 -8.91 -21.34 -1.57
N ASP A 101 -10.04 -21.98 -1.86
CA ASP A 101 -11.34 -21.33 -1.75
C ASP A 101 -11.76 -21.26 -0.28
N ILE A 102 -11.95 -20.03 0.23
CA ILE A 102 -12.49 -19.76 1.56
C ILE A 102 -13.89 -19.17 1.49
N GLY A 103 -14.53 -19.15 0.31
CA GLY A 103 -15.86 -18.56 0.08
C GLY A 103 -15.86 -17.04 -0.10
N THR A 104 -14.70 -16.38 -0.03
CA THR A 104 -14.57 -14.94 -0.26
C THR A 104 -13.17 -14.53 -0.71
N ASN A 105 -13.04 -13.33 -1.28
CA ASN A 105 -11.75 -12.75 -1.65
C ASN A 105 -10.93 -12.38 -0.39
N ARG A 106 -9.64 -12.17 -0.60
CA ARG A 106 -8.68 -11.71 0.39
C ARG A 106 -8.14 -10.35 0.01
N LEU A 107 -7.58 -9.67 0.99
CA LEU A 107 -6.81 -8.45 0.79
C LEU A 107 -5.44 -8.66 1.41
N VAL A 108 -4.38 -8.50 0.61
CA VAL A 108 -3.01 -8.40 1.12
C VAL A 108 -2.70 -6.93 1.38
N VAL A 109 -2.27 -6.61 2.59
CA VAL A 109 -1.83 -5.28 3.01
C VAL A 109 -0.34 -5.35 3.27
N LEU A 110 0.44 -4.47 2.65
CA LEU A 110 1.89 -4.45 2.83
C LEU A 110 2.43 -3.03 2.73
N PHE A 111 3.56 -2.79 3.38
CA PHE A 111 4.39 -1.65 3.07
C PHE A 111 5.33 -2.02 1.92
N THR A 112 5.33 -1.23 0.85
CA THR A 112 6.21 -1.44 -0.30
C THR A 112 6.64 -0.11 -0.88
N GLY A 113 7.76 -0.09 -1.59
CA GLY A 113 8.06 1.01 -2.50
C GLY A 113 7.97 0.58 -3.95
N ILE A 114 7.78 1.57 -4.80
CA ILE A 114 7.83 1.41 -6.24
C ILE A 114 8.95 2.26 -6.82
N SER A 115 9.59 1.78 -7.89
CA SER A 115 10.53 2.57 -8.68
C SER A 115 10.27 2.37 -10.18
N PRO A 116 10.62 3.36 -11.02
CA PRO A 116 10.42 3.26 -12.45
C PRO A 116 11.39 2.26 -13.07
N TYR A 117 10.99 1.67 -14.20
CA TYR A 117 11.80 0.68 -14.91
C TYR A 117 13.17 1.23 -15.35
N ARG A 118 13.27 2.52 -15.69
CA ARG A 118 14.52 3.15 -16.15
C ARG A 118 14.83 4.43 -15.39
N ALA A 119 16.00 4.47 -14.76
CA ALA A 119 16.74 5.66 -14.31
C ALA A 119 15.85 6.81 -13.78
N ASN A 120 15.00 6.54 -12.79
CA ASN A 120 14.14 7.52 -12.10
C ASN A 120 13.10 8.22 -13.00
N MET A 121 12.83 7.72 -14.20
CA MET A 121 11.93 8.36 -15.16
C MET A 121 10.59 7.62 -15.24
N TRP A 122 9.60 8.08 -14.47
CA TRP A 122 8.25 7.48 -14.41
C TRP A 122 7.49 7.45 -15.73
N SER A 123 7.77 8.39 -16.65
CA SER A 123 7.21 8.37 -18.01
C SER A 123 7.59 7.11 -18.80
N THR A 124 8.71 6.46 -18.46
CA THR A 124 9.15 5.20 -19.11
C THR A 124 8.48 3.95 -18.55
N SER A 125 7.78 4.06 -17.42
CA SER A 125 7.03 2.95 -16.82
C SER A 125 5.78 2.61 -17.61
N ARG A 126 5.29 3.51 -18.47
CA ARG A 126 4.19 3.25 -19.40
C ARG A 126 4.76 2.99 -20.79
N ARG A 127 4.41 1.85 -21.38
CA ARG A 127 4.73 1.49 -22.77
C ARG A 127 3.42 1.10 -23.48
N PRO A 128 3.34 1.20 -24.82
CA PRO A 128 2.17 0.76 -25.55
C PRO A 128 1.80 -0.69 -25.20
N GLY A 129 0.58 -0.89 -24.68
CA GLY A 129 0.06 -2.20 -24.26
C GLY A 129 0.71 -2.84 -23.03
N CYS A 130 1.63 -2.15 -22.34
CA CYS A 130 2.38 -2.71 -21.23
C CYS A 130 2.93 -1.65 -20.26
N GLY A 131 2.66 -1.80 -18.97
CA GLY A 131 3.36 -1.09 -17.90
C GLY A 131 4.59 -1.85 -17.41
N THR A 132 5.61 -1.18 -16.92
CA THR A 132 6.71 -1.82 -16.19
C THR A 132 7.13 -1.00 -15.00
N ILE A 133 7.07 -1.63 -13.84
CA ILE A 133 7.30 -1.02 -12.54
C ILE A 133 8.08 -2.01 -11.68
N ILE A 134 8.94 -1.51 -10.79
CA ILE A 134 9.67 -2.35 -9.86
C ILE A 134 9.03 -2.18 -8.48
N PHE A 135 8.62 -3.28 -7.86
CA PHE A 135 8.16 -3.30 -6.48
C PHE A 135 9.30 -3.72 -5.55
N HIS A 136 9.41 -3.06 -4.40
CA HIS A 136 10.42 -3.34 -3.38
C HIS A 136 9.74 -3.87 -2.12
N LEU A 137 9.99 -5.13 -1.81
CA LEU A 137 9.56 -5.79 -0.58
C LEU A 137 10.68 -5.75 0.45
N LEU A 138 10.35 -5.36 1.67
CA LEU A 138 11.31 -5.08 2.73
C LEU A 138 11.19 -6.18 3.78
N SER A 139 12.28 -6.89 4.10
CA SER A 139 12.20 -8.06 4.99
C SER A 139 11.70 -7.75 6.40
N GLY A 140 11.83 -6.50 6.86
CA GLY A 140 11.31 -6.03 8.15
C GLY A 140 9.85 -5.59 8.13
N CYS A 141 9.18 -5.60 6.97
CA CYS A 141 7.78 -5.23 6.81
C CYS A 141 6.96 -6.49 6.49
N PRO A 142 6.10 -6.97 7.40
CA PRO A 142 5.26 -8.14 7.12
C PRO A 142 4.14 -7.80 6.13
N ALA A 143 3.68 -8.80 5.39
CA ALA A 143 2.42 -8.76 4.67
C ALA A 143 1.29 -9.21 5.61
N LEU A 144 0.18 -8.49 5.62
CA LEU A 144 -1.03 -8.82 6.36
C LEU A 144 -2.07 -9.36 5.38
N VAL A 145 -2.72 -10.47 5.71
CA VAL A 145 -3.79 -11.06 4.89
C VAL A 145 -5.07 -11.16 5.70
N LEU A 146 -6.15 -10.56 5.18
CA LEU A 146 -7.49 -10.64 5.75
C LEU A 146 -8.52 -11.12 4.71
N PRO A 147 -9.55 -11.88 5.13
CA PRO A 147 -10.69 -12.16 4.27
C PRO A 147 -11.55 -10.89 4.18
N VAL A 148 -12.04 -10.57 2.99
CA VAL A 148 -12.80 -9.34 2.75
C VAL A 148 -14.15 -9.60 2.10
N THR A 149 -15.10 -8.70 2.31
CA THR A 149 -16.42 -8.72 1.67
C THR A 149 -16.33 -8.33 0.19
N SER A 150 -17.42 -8.53 -0.56
CA SER A 150 -17.54 -8.11 -1.97
C SER A 150 -17.39 -6.60 -2.19
N ARG A 151 -17.44 -5.79 -1.11
CA ARG A 151 -17.24 -4.34 -1.14
C ARG A 151 -15.78 -3.92 -1.25
N ALA A 152 -14.82 -4.84 -1.03
CA ALA A 152 -13.41 -4.50 -1.08
C ALA A 152 -12.98 -4.02 -2.47
N PRO A 153 -12.18 -2.95 -2.58
CA PRO A 153 -11.67 -2.48 -3.87
C PRO A 153 -10.68 -3.48 -4.47
N ILE A 154 -10.32 -3.27 -5.75
CA ILE A 154 -9.27 -4.05 -6.41
C ILE A 154 -7.92 -3.77 -5.76
N CYS A 155 -7.62 -2.50 -5.52
CA CYS A 155 -6.50 -2.08 -4.70
C CYS A 155 -6.86 -0.81 -3.93
N ALA A 156 -6.11 -0.53 -2.87
CA ALA A 156 -6.23 0.70 -2.11
C ALA A 156 -4.85 1.11 -1.57
N TRP A 157 -4.69 2.35 -1.15
CA TRP A 157 -3.46 2.81 -0.53
C TRP A 157 -3.73 3.91 0.49
N SER A 158 -2.88 3.94 1.51
CA SER A 158 -2.74 5.08 2.43
C SER A 158 -1.97 6.19 1.73
N PRO A 159 -2.33 7.49 1.87
CA PRO A 159 -1.59 8.58 1.25
C PRO A 159 -0.18 8.76 1.80
N TRP A 160 0.08 8.25 3.01
CA TRP A 160 1.30 8.51 3.76
C TRP A 160 2.51 7.85 3.12
N THR A 161 3.51 8.66 2.79
CA THR A 161 4.75 8.20 2.15
C THR A 161 5.87 7.95 3.17
N LEU A 162 6.85 7.14 2.80
CA LEU A 162 8.06 6.94 3.60
C LEU A 162 8.78 8.26 3.88
N SER A 163 8.77 9.19 2.91
CA SER A 163 9.36 10.52 3.08
C SER A 163 8.69 11.28 4.23
N GLN A 164 7.35 11.29 4.27
CA GLN A 164 6.59 11.92 5.34
C GLN A 164 6.81 11.23 6.69
N MET A 165 6.87 9.89 6.70
CA MET A 165 7.16 9.11 7.91
C MET A 165 8.53 9.47 8.50
N ARG A 166 9.55 9.64 7.65
CA ARG A 166 10.90 10.04 8.06
C ARG A 166 10.96 11.49 8.53
N ALA A 167 10.31 12.40 7.82
CA ALA A 167 10.28 13.81 8.20
C ALA A 167 9.72 14.00 9.61
N ALA A 168 8.64 13.28 9.95
CA ALA A 168 8.07 13.29 11.30
C ALA A 168 9.04 12.72 12.35
N GLN A 169 9.80 11.66 12.03
CA GLN A 169 10.80 11.10 12.95
C GLN A 169 11.95 12.06 13.24
N ASN A 170 12.41 12.80 12.22
CA ASN A 170 13.49 13.78 12.38
C ASN A 170 13.03 15.03 13.13
N ALA A 171 11.77 15.44 12.99
CA ALA A 171 11.22 16.60 13.69
C ALA A 171 10.91 16.36 15.17
N LEU A 172 10.99 15.12 15.64
CA LEU A 172 11.01 14.79 17.08
C LEU A 172 12.39 15.12 17.70
N ASP A 173 13.40 15.43 16.89
CA ASP A 173 14.68 16.00 17.34
C ASP A 173 14.48 17.51 17.61
N PRO A 174 14.70 18.01 18.85
CA PRO A 174 14.45 19.40 19.23
C PRO A 174 15.21 20.44 18.40
N SER A 175 16.20 20.02 17.61
CA SER A 175 17.09 20.87 16.83
C SER A 175 16.57 21.23 15.44
N GLN A 176 15.54 20.55 14.90
CA GLN A 176 15.03 20.78 13.56
C GLN A 176 13.52 21.02 13.56
N GLY A 177 13.16 22.29 13.68
CA GLY A 177 11.76 22.75 13.62
C GLY A 177 11.08 22.49 12.29
N ILE A 178 9.75 22.35 12.39
CA ILE A 178 8.74 22.06 11.35
C ILE A 178 8.57 20.55 11.09
N GLY A 179 7.83 19.90 12.00
CA GLY A 179 7.39 18.51 11.83
C GLY A 179 6.36 18.36 10.73
N GLY A 180 6.67 17.46 9.78
CA GLY A 180 5.70 16.99 8.80
C GLY A 180 4.50 16.39 9.53
N GLY A 181 3.29 16.74 9.12
CA GLY A 181 2.03 16.40 9.80
C GLY A 181 1.65 14.91 9.87
N TYR A 182 2.61 14.01 9.69
CA TYR A 182 2.42 12.57 9.84
C TYR A 182 2.46 12.17 11.32
N HIS A 183 1.42 11.45 11.77
CA HIS A 183 1.36 10.82 13.08
C HIS A 183 1.13 9.31 12.94
N PRO A 184 2.02 8.44 13.49
CA PRO A 184 1.85 6.98 13.41
C PRO A 184 0.52 6.48 13.95
N GLU A 185 0.03 7.08 15.05
CA GLU A 185 -1.25 6.74 15.67
C GLU A 185 -2.42 7.04 14.74
N TRP A 186 -2.39 8.19 14.06
CA TRP A 186 -3.42 8.55 13.10
C TRP A 186 -3.43 7.63 11.88
N HIS A 187 -2.25 7.30 11.33
CA HIS A 187 -2.14 6.33 10.24
C HIS A 187 -2.63 4.93 10.65
N HIS A 188 -2.33 4.52 11.89
CA HIS A 188 -2.82 3.26 12.46
C HIS A 188 -4.33 3.24 12.57
N GLU A 189 -4.93 4.30 13.12
CA GLU A 189 -6.39 4.44 13.27
C GLU A 189 -7.09 4.41 11.91
N GLN A 190 -6.62 5.21 10.94
CA GLN A 190 -7.16 5.25 9.58
C GLN A 190 -7.14 3.88 8.90
N LEU A 191 -6.05 3.13 9.06
CA LEU A 191 -5.92 1.78 8.50
C LEU A 191 -6.86 0.79 9.20
N CYS A 192 -6.94 0.83 10.53
CA CYS A 192 -7.79 -0.09 11.28
C CYS A 192 -9.27 0.16 11.00
N GLU A 193 -9.72 1.42 11.04
CA GLU A 193 -11.10 1.81 10.74
C GLU A 193 -11.48 1.39 9.33
N TYR A 194 -10.64 1.70 8.33
CA TYR A 194 -10.89 1.30 6.96
C TYR A 194 -10.96 -0.22 6.78
N LEU A 195 -9.98 -0.97 7.30
CA LEU A 195 -9.94 -2.42 7.16
C LEU A 195 -11.14 -3.09 7.84
N ASP A 196 -11.58 -2.59 9.00
CA ASP A 196 -12.75 -3.11 9.70
C ASP A 196 -14.02 -3.06 8.84
N THR A 197 -14.18 -2.02 8.01
CA THR A 197 -15.31 -1.94 7.06
C THR A 197 -15.30 -3.02 5.98
N LEU A 198 -14.14 -3.62 5.70
CA LEU A 198 -13.94 -4.59 4.63
C LEU A 198 -13.91 -6.04 5.11
N VAL A 199 -13.48 -6.28 6.35
CA VAL A 199 -13.27 -7.64 6.90
C VAL A 199 -14.54 -8.48 6.79
N SER A 200 -14.38 -9.70 6.30
CA SER A 200 -15.43 -10.72 6.37
C SER A 200 -15.25 -11.58 7.61
N VAL A 201 -15.90 -11.18 8.71
CA VAL A 201 -15.81 -11.85 10.02
C VAL A 201 -16.13 -13.36 9.97
N PRO A 202 -17.15 -13.84 9.21
CA PRO A 202 -17.44 -15.27 9.11
C PRO A 202 -16.29 -16.12 8.53
N HIS A 203 -15.40 -15.51 7.74
CA HIS A 203 -14.29 -16.19 7.06
C HIS A 203 -12.95 -16.03 7.79
N LEU A 204 -12.94 -15.37 8.96
CA LEU A 204 -11.78 -15.34 9.85
C LEU A 204 -11.53 -16.73 10.44
N LYS A 205 -10.25 -17.04 10.70
CA LYS A 205 -9.84 -18.19 11.53
C LYS A 205 -10.63 -18.18 12.84
N HIS A 206 -11.19 -19.33 13.20
CA HIS A 206 -12.03 -19.48 14.39
C HIS A 206 -11.34 -18.97 15.66
N THR A 207 -10.04 -19.20 15.80
CA THR A 207 -9.24 -18.79 16.97
C THR A 207 -9.06 -17.28 17.13
N VAL A 208 -9.32 -16.49 16.09
CA VAL A 208 -9.09 -15.03 16.09
C VAL A 208 -10.41 -14.25 16.05
N ARG A 209 -11.52 -14.91 15.68
CA ARG A 209 -12.79 -14.24 15.38
C ARG A 209 -13.32 -13.36 16.51
N GLU A 210 -13.21 -13.80 17.76
CA GLU A 210 -13.74 -13.06 18.93
C GLU A 210 -12.89 -11.85 19.31
N HIS A 211 -11.60 -11.84 18.93
CA HIS A 211 -10.64 -10.79 19.28
C HIS A 211 -10.01 -10.16 18.03
N TYR A 212 -10.69 -10.23 16.89
CA TYR A 212 -10.07 -9.89 15.61
C TYR A 212 -9.67 -8.42 15.53
N VAL A 213 -10.40 -7.53 16.21
CA VAL A 213 -10.11 -6.09 16.26
C VAL A 213 -8.74 -5.84 16.89
N ASP A 214 -8.47 -6.45 18.06
CA ASP A 214 -7.19 -6.33 18.74
C ASP A 214 -6.04 -6.94 17.93
N VAL A 215 -6.30 -8.09 17.30
CA VAL A 215 -5.30 -8.78 16.48
C VAL A 215 -5.01 -7.99 15.21
N LEU A 216 -6.03 -7.49 14.52
CA LEU A 216 -5.90 -6.61 13.36
C LEU A 216 -5.10 -5.36 13.72
N GLY A 217 -5.45 -4.70 14.82
CA GLY A 217 -4.75 -3.54 15.33
C GLY A 217 -3.26 -3.79 15.52
N ARG A 218 -2.89 -4.90 16.17
CA ARG A 218 -1.48 -5.30 16.36
C ARG A 218 -0.78 -5.61 15.04
N MET A 219 -1.44 -6.29 14.10
CA MET A 219 -0.86 -6.61 12.80
C MET A 219 -0.62 -5.33 11.97
N VAL A 220 -1.54 -4.37 11.98
CA VAL A 220 -1.37 -3.06 11.34
C VAL A 220 -0.21 -2.30 11.98
N SER A 221 -0.10 -2.30 13.33
CA SER A 221 1.05 -1.71 14.02
C SER A 221 2.37 -2.34 13.59
N LEU A 222 2.42 -3.66 13.36
CA LEU A 222 3.64 -4.32 12.88
C LEU A 222 4.05 -3.87 11.47
N VAL A 223 3.08 -3.61 10.57
CA VAL A 223 3.35 -3.05 9.24
C VAL A 223 3.91 -1.63 9.34
N ILE A 224 3.26 -0.75 10.11
CA ILE A 224 3.69 0.65 10.30
C ILE A 224 5.04 0.71 11.00
N ASN A 225 5.25 -0.06 12.06
CA ASN A 225 6.51 -0.08 12.81
C ASN A 225 7.65 -0.65 11.96
N GLY A 226 7.37 -1.63 11.09
CA GLY A 226 8.34 -2.10 10.10
C GLY A 226 8.80 -0.98 9.17
N ALA A 227 7.88 -0.15 8.71
CA ALA A 227 8.16 1.01 7.87
C ALA A 227 8.94 2.11 8.61
N LEU A 228 8.56 2.43 9.86
CA LEU A 228 9.25 3.39 10.70
C LEU A 228 10.68 2.93 11.06
N ALA A 229 10.93 1.63 11.14
CA ALA A 229 12.25 1.08 11.42
C ALA A 229 13.23 1.20 10.23
N LEU A 230 12.73 1.48 9.01
CA LEU A 230 13.56 1.57 7.80
C LEU A 230 14.59 2.69 7.84
N GLU A 231 14.39 3.68 8.70
CA GLU A 231 15.34 4.77 8.89
C GLU A 231 16.72 4.27 9.33
N LYS A 232 16.76 3.18 10.10
CA LYS A 232 18.00 2.53 10.54
C LYS A 232 18.64 1.65 9.46
N CYS A 233 17.97 1.46 8.33
CA CYS A 233 18.32 0.51 7.28
C CYS A 233 18.71 1.20 5.96
N ARG A 234 19.01 2.50 5.97
CA ARG A 234 19.36 3.30 4.78
C ARG A 234 20.31 2.61 3.79
N PRO A 235 21.39 1.91 4.21
CA PRO A 235 22.30 1.24 3.28
C PRO A 235 21.64 0.15 2.42
N VAL A 236 20.58 -0.48 2.91
CA VAL A 236 19.91 -1.63 2.27
C VAL A 236 18.77 -1.18 1.34
N LEU A 237 18.31 0.07 1.46
CA LEU A 237 17.15 0.58 0.72
C LEU A 237 17.43 0.90 -0.76
N GLY A 238 18.69 0.89 -1.20
CA GLY A 238 19.05 1.02 -2.62
C GLY A 238 18.42 2.24 -3.30
N LYS A 239 17.82 2.04 -4.49
CA LYS A 239 17.14 3.07 -5.30
C LYS A 239 15.64 3.22 -4.98
N LEU A 240 15.21 2.84 -3.78
CA LEU A 240 13.83 3.03 -3.34
C LEU A 240 13.45 4.52 -3.43
N ASP A 241 12.33 4.83 -4.10
CA ASP A 241 11.76 6.18 -4.13
C ASP A 241 10.90 6.39 -2.87
N PRO A 242 11.36 7.17 -1.87
CA PRO A 242 10.64 7.35 -0.61
C PRO A 242 9.34 8.17 -0.76
N GLU A 243 9.21 8.97 -1.82
CA GLU A 243 7.97 9.69 -2.13
C GLU A 243 6.91 8.78 -2.78
N ARG A 244 7.34 7.57 -3.14
CA ARG A 244 6.51 6.53 -3.78
C ARG A 244 6.57 5.21 -3.02
N ALA A 245 6.88 5.26 -1.72
CA ALA A 245 6.81 4.11 -0.84
C ALA A 245 5.79 4.35 0.26
N GLY A 246 4.95 3.35 0.54
CA GLY A 246 3.83 3.48 1.46
C GLY A 246 3.07 2.17 1.67
N VAL A 247 1.97 2.25 2.40
CA VAL A 247 1.08 1.09 2.64
C VAL A 247 0.08 0.96 1.50
N VAL A 248 0.07 -0.22 0.87
CA VAL A 248 -0.84 -0.60 -0.21
C VAL A 248 -1.63 -1.84 0.17
N MET A 249 -2.82 -1.95 -0.41
CA MET A 249 -3.66 -3.13 -0.36
C MET A 249 -3.98 -3.64 -1.75
N PHE A 250 -3.91 -4.95 -1.98
CA PHE A 250 -4.38 -5.59 -3.21
C PHE A 250 -5.34 -6.73 -2.89
N ARG A 251 -6.46 -6.78 -3.61
CA ARG A 251 -7.44 -7.85 -3.49
C ARG A 251 -7.03 -9.03 -4.37
N TYR A 252 -7.30 -10.24 -3.91
CA TYR A 252 -7.11 -11.48 -4.67
C TYR A 252 -8.00 -12.62 -4.19
#